data_AF-A0A530L9V9-F1
#
_entry.id   AF-A0A530L9V9-F1
#
_cell.length_a   1.000
_cell.length_b   1.000
_cell.length_c   1.000
_cell.angle_alpha   90.00
_cell.angle_beta   90.00
_cell.angle_gamma   90.00
#
_symmetry.space_group_name_H-M   'P 1'
#
loop_
_entity.id
_entity.type
_entity.pdbx_description
1 polymer ?
#
loop_
_entity_poly.entity_id
_entity_poly.type
_entity_poly.pdbx_seq_one_letter_code
_entity_poly.pdbx_strand_id
1 'polypeptide(L)'
;LCGRVRFPGFEERLLASGVHVRAVETYDTVALDYSDEAVLVRLSARPVEAVLLYSAKAATAMQALAGRPVLRDLFQDTRLFALSGRIAAAWGDVAGIRIAPEPSEDALLGLLQASR
;
A
#
# COMPACT_ATOMS: atom_id res chain seq x y z
N LEU A 1 -16.93 9.33 13.15
CA LEU A 1 -17.04 7.93 12.69
C LEU A 1 -15.74 7.58 11.99
N CYS A 2 -15.15 6.42 12.25
CA CYS A 2 -13.88 6.03 11.65
C CYS A 2 -13.75 4.51 11.55
N GLY A 3 -12.75 4.05 10.81
CA GLY A 3 -12.31 2.66 10.88
C GLY A 3 -11.59 2.37 12.20
N ARG A 4 -11.61 1.11 12.64
CA ARG A 4 -10.83 0.64 13.79
C ARG A 4 -9.34 0.86 13.59
N VAL A 5 -8.82 0.41 12.45
CA VAL A 5 -7.42 0.63 12.09
C VAL A 5 -7.25 1.99 11.41
N ARG A 6 -6.52 2.89 12.06
CA ARG A 6 -6.32 4.26 11.60
C ARG A 6 -4.98 4.82 12.07
N PHE A 7 -4.56 5.91 11.45
CA PHE A 7 -3.42 6.69 11.91
C PHE A 7 -3.89 7.65 13.03
N PRO A 8 -3.29 7.61 14.23
CA PRO A 8 -3.81 8.35 15.40
C PRO A 8 -3.55 9.86 15.32
N GLY A 9 -2.72 10.32 14.38
CA GLY A 9 -2.29 11.71 14.32
C GLY A 9 -3.41 12.73 14.11
N PHE A 10 -4.60 12.31 13.67
CA PHE A 10 -5.75 13.23 13.60
C PHE A 10 -6.25 13.58 15.00
N GLU A 11 -6.57 12.59 15.83
CA GLU A 11 -7.03 12.76 17.19
C GLU A 11 -5.97 13.40 18.09
N GLU A 12 -4.70 12.99 17.93
CA GLU A 12 -3.57 13.57 18.66
C GLU A 12 -3.43 15.08 18.40
N ARG A 13 -3.54 15.53 17.14
CA ARG A 13 -3.45 16.95 16.80
C ARG A 13 -4.64 17.75 17.30
N LEU A 14 -5.85 17.17 17.25
CA LEU A 14 -7.03 17.83 17.81
C LEU A 14 -6.91 18.01 19.32
N LEU A 15 -6.48 16.96 20.03
CA LEU A 15 -6.25 17.03 21.47
C LEU A 15 -5.18 18.09 21.81
N ALA A 16 -4.09 18.15 21.05
CA ALA A 16 -3.05 19.17 21.22
C ALA A 16 -3.57 20.61 21.00
N SER A 17 -4.62 20.78 20.20
CA SER A 17 -5.33 22.07 20.05
C SER A 17 -6.46 22.30 21.06
N GLY A 18 -6.60 21.45 22.08
CA GLY A 18 -7.66 21.54 23.11
C GLY A 18 -9.02 20.99 22.66
N VAL A 19 -9.12 20.41 21.48
CA VAL A 19 -10.36 19.85 20.94
C VAL A 19 -10.47 18.38 21.36
N HIS A 20 -11.48 18.08 22.16
CA HIS A 20 -11.74 16.72 22.63
C HIS A 20 -12.66 16.01 21.64
N VAL A 21 -12.22 14.86 21.13
CA VAL A 21 -13.00 14.04 20.20
C VAL A 21 -13.15 12.62 20.74
N ARG A 22 -14.32 12.02 20.46
CA ARG A 22 -14.56 10.60 20.69
C ARG A 22 -14.58 9.87 19.36
N ALA A 23 -13.61 8.99 19.15
CA ALA A 23 -13.63 8.08 18.02
C ALA A 23 -14.80 7.09 18.18
N VAL A 24 -15.56 6.90 17.10
CA VAL A 24 -16.65 5.91 17.01
C VAL A 24 -16.31 5.02 15.84
N GLU A 25 -15.86 3.81 16.13
CA GLU A 25 -15.42 2.83 15.16
C GLU A 25 -16.63 2.16 14.49
N THR A 26 -16.76 2.27 13.18
CA THR A 26 -17.92 1.76 12.44
C THR A 26 -17.58 0.65 11.44
N TYR A 27 -16.30 0.39 11.20
CA TYR A 27 -15.83 -0.69 10.33
C TYR A 27 -14.39 -1.09 10.66
N ASP A 28 -13.94 -2.22 10.11
CA ASP A 28 -12.58 -2.73 10.30
C ASP A 28 -11.90 -3.04 8.95
N THR A 29 -10.58 -3.09 8.94
CA THR A 29 -9.76 -3.55 7.80
C THR A 29 -9.22 -4.94 8.12
N VAL A 30 -9.77 -5.95 7.47
CA VAL A 30 -9.36 -7.34 7.64
C VAL A 30 -8.30 -7.69 6.60
N ALA A 31 -7.24 -8.37 7.02
CA ALA A 31 -6.24 -8.89 6.10
C ALA A 31 -6.84 -10.07 5.32
N LEU A 32 -6.55 -10.13 4.01
CA LEU A 32 -6.86 -11.27 3.17
C LEU A 32 -5.58 -12.06 2.95
N ASP A 33 -5.56 -13.31 3.41
CA ASP A 33 -4.43 -14.21 3.22
C ASP A 33 -4.75 -15.21 2.11
N TYR A 34 -4.50 -14.80 0.87
CA TYR A 34 -4.66 -15.68 -0.28
C TYR A 34 -3.56 -16.74 -0.28
N SER A 35 -3.90 -17.98 -0.60
CA SER A 35 -2.90 -19.01 -0.86
C SER A 35 -2.11 -18.68 -2.13
N ASP A 36 -0.93 -19.29 -2.28
CA ASP A 36 -0.08 -19.06 -3.44
C ASP A 36 -0.78 -19.48 -4.73
N GLU A 37 -1.54 -20.60 -4.71
CA GLU A 37 -2.34 -21.07 -5.85
C GLU A 37 -3.43 -20.06 -6.22
N ALA A 38 -4.10 -19.47 -5.23
CA ALA A 38 -5.14 -18.49 -5.45
C ALA A 38 -4.61 -17.20 -6.10
N VAL A 39 -3.35 -16.83 -5.81
CA VAL A 39 -2.66 -15.70 -6.44
C VAL A 39 -2.20 -16.07 -7.85
N LEU A 40 -1.57 -17.23 -8.03
CA LEU A 40 -1.12 -17.73 -9.34
C LEU A 40 -2.27 -17.78 -10.35
N VAL A 41 -3.42 -18.33 -9.96
CA VAL A 41 -4.61 -18.40 -10.81
C VAL A 41 -5.09 -17.00 -11.21
N ARG A 42 -5.14 -16.04 -10.28
CA ARG A 42 -5.57 -14.66 -10.57
C ARG A 42 -4.63 -13.92 -11.50
N LEU A 43 -3.33 -14.16 -11.37
CA LEU A 43 -2.31 -13.57 -12.24
C LEU A 43 -2.12 -14.36 -13.54
N SER A 44 -2.83 -15.48 -13.71
CA SER A 44 -2.61 -16.43 -14.82
C SER A 44 -1.15 -16.87 -14.94
N ALA A 45 -0.45 -16.96 -13.81
CA ALA A 45 0.99 -17.19 -13.71
C ALA A 45 1.86 -16.24 -14.57
N ARG A 46 1.36 -15.02 -14.87
CA ARG A 46 2.11 -14.01 -15.63
C ARG A 46 2.82 -13.03 -14.70
N PRO A 47 4.03 -12.57 -15.06
CA PRO A 47 4.74 -11.54 -14.30
C PRO A 47 3.91 -10.27 -14.14
N VAL A 48 4.06 -9.62 -12.99
CA VAL A 48 3.42 -8.35 -12.68
C VAL A 48 4.34 -7.21 -13.08
N GLU A 49 3.92 -6.42 -14.05
CA GLU A 49 4.74 -5.32 -14.60
C GLU A 49 4.84 -4.12 -13.66
N ALA A 50 3.80 -3.87 -12.87
CA ALA A 50 3.71 -2.73 -11.98
C ALA A 50 2.76 -2.98 -10.80
N VAL A 51 3.09 -2.40 -9.64
CA VAL A 51 2.23 -2.36 -8.45
C VAL A 51 2.11 -0.93 -7.96
N LEU A 52 0.87 -0.51 -7.67
CA LEU A 52 0.52 0.81 -7.14
C LEU A 52 0.12 0.67 -5.67
N LEU A 53 0.86 1.33 -4.78
CA LEU A 53 0.68 1.25 -3.33
C LEU A 53 -0.06 2.50 -2.81
N TYR A 54 -1.29 2.28 -2.34
CA TYR A 54 -2.19 3.32 -1.84
C TYR A 54 -2.19 3.47 -0.32
N SER A 55 -1.60 2.52 0.42
CA SER A 55 -1.53 2.60 1.88
C SER A 55 -0.30 1.86 2.42
N ALA A 56 0.14 2.25 3.61
CA ALA A 56 1.23 1.58 4.31
C ALA A 56 0.91 0.10 4.58
N LYS A 57 -0.35 -0.21 4.92
CA LYS A 57 -0.81 -1.60 5.09
C LYS A 57 -0.70 -2.42 3.81
N ALA A 58 -1.10 -1.84 2.67
CA ALA A 58 -0.98 -2.51 1.39
C ALA A 58 0.48 -2.72 1.00
N ALA A 59 1.37 -1.77 1.28
CA ALA A 59 2.81 -1.90 1.07
C ALA A 59 3.38 -3.08 1.86
N THR A 60 3.11 -3.18 3.17
CA THR A 60 3.57 -4.31 3.99
C THR A 60 2.99 -5.64 3.53
N ALA A 61 1.70 -5.70 3.21
CA ALA A 61 1.06 -6.93 2.73
C ALA A 61 1.64 -7.38 1.38
N MET A 62 1.87 -6.44 0.46
CA MET A 62 2.47 -6.72 -0.83
C MET A 62 3.93 -7.17 -0.69
N GLN A 63 4.71 -6.57 0.22
CA GLN A 63 6.09 -6.98 0.50
C GLN A 63 6.12 -8.44 0.96
N ALA A 64 5.24 -8.82 1.89
CA ALA A 64 5.11 -10.19 2.36
C ALA A 64 4.69 -11.15 1.23
N LEU A 65 3.78 -10.73 0.35
CA LEU A 65 3.34 -11.53 -0.80
C LEU A 65 4.45 -11.74 -1.84
N ALA A 66 5.14 -10.67 -2.23
CA ALA A 66 6.25 -10.73 -3.19
C ALA A 66 7.46 -11.51 -2.64
N GLY A 67 7.62 -11.56 -1.32
CA GLY A 67 8.67 -12.34 -0.65
C GLY A 67 8.43 -13.85 -0.64
N ARG A 68 7.23 -14.32 -0.99
CA ARG A 68 6.91 -15.76 -0.98
C ARG A 68 7.72 -16.48 -2.07
N PRO A 69 8.43 -17.58 -1.75
CA PRO A 69 9.29 -18.27 -2.72
C PRO A 69 8.57 -18.68 -4.01
N VAL A 70 7.32 -19.15 -3.91
CA VAL A 70 6.51 -19.61 -5.06
C VAL A 70 6.12 -18.46 -5.99
N LEU A 71 6.03 -17.23 -5.47
CA LEU A 71 5.56 -16.07 -6.22
C LEU A 71 6.70 -15.16 -6.68
N ARG A 72 7.94 -15.40 -6.22
CA ARG A 72 9.09 -14.52 -6.42
C ARG A 72 9.28 -14.14 -7.89
N ASP A 73 9.26 -15.12 -8.79
CA ASP A 73 9.51 -14.91 -10.22
C ASP A 73 8.44 -14.03 -10.88
N LEU A 74 7.22 -13.99 -10.33
CA LEU A 74 6.17 -13.10 -10.83
C LEU A 74 6.45 -11.63 -10.50
N PHE A 75 7.21 -11.35 -9.45
CA PHE A 75 7.43 -9.99 -8.94
C PHE A 75 8.86 -9.47 -9.13
N GLN A 76 9.77 -10.29 -9.67
CA GLN A 76 11.20 -9.98 -9.77
C GLN A 76 11.50 -8.64 -10.50
N ASP A 77 10.73 -8.33 -11.54
CA ASP A 77 10.90 -7.15 -12.40
C ASP A 77 9.77 -6.11 -12.17
N THR A 78 8.99 -6.26 -11.09
CA THR A 78 7.85 -5.39 -10.81
C THR A 78 8.31 -3.98 -10.48
N ARG A 79 7.80 -3.00 -11.22
CA ARG A 79 7.98 -1.58 -10.89
C ARG A 79 7.02 -1.17 -9.77
N LEU A 80 7.57 -0.60 -8.70
CA LEU A 80 6.80 -0.16 -7.54
C LEU A 80 6.53 1.33 -7.59
N PHE A 81 5.27 1.70 -7.35
CA PHE A 81 4.80 3.08 -7.27
C PHE A 81 4.08 3.30 -5.95
N ALA A 82 4.36 4.40 -5.27
CA ALA A 82 3.73 4.72 -3.99
C ALA A 82 3.08 6.10 -4.01
N LEU A 83 1.88 6.20 -3.46
CA LEU A 83 1.10 7.44 -3.37
C LEU A 83 1.79 8.50 -2.46
N SER A 84 2.68 8.09 -1.57
CA SER A 84 3.43 9.02 -0.72
C SER A 84 4.71 8.38 -0.17
N GLY A 85 5.65 9.21 0.31
CA GLY A 85 6.88 8.73 0.94
C GLY A 85 6.64 7.86 2.18
N ARG A 86 5.57 8.14 2.95
CA ARG A 86 5.17 7.30 4.09
C ARG A 86 4.79 5.88 3.66
N ILE A 87 4.15 5.74 2.50
CA ILE A 87 3.75 4.43 1.97
C ILE A 87 4.96 3.68 1.44
N ALA A 88 5.87 4.37 0.72
CA ALA A 88 7.14 3.80 0.30
C ALA A 88 7.98 3.31 1.49
N ALA A 89 8.06 4.08 2.57
CA ALA A 89 8.79 3.67 3.78
C ALA A 89 8.21 2.39 4.42
N ALA A 90 6.91 2.15 4.30
CA ALA A 90 6.27 0.93 4.81
C ALA A 90 6.55 -0.33 3.97
N TRP A 91 7.05 -0.17 2.74
CA TRP A 91 7.59 -1.27 1.94
C TRP A 91 8.96 -1.73 2.45
N GLY A 92 9.73 -0.87 3.11
CA GLY A 92 11.10 -1.15 3.53
C GLY A 92 12.11 -0.44 2.63
N ASP A 93 12.82 -1.17 1.76
CA ASP A 93 13.81 -0.57 0.86
C ASP A 93 13.12 0.36 -0.15
N VAL A 94 13.32 1.65 0.04
CA VAL A 94 12.75 2.69 -0.82
C VAL A 94 13.51 2.83 -2.14
N ALA A 95 14.68 2.18 -2.28
CA ALA A 95 15.44 2.18 -3.51
C ALA A 95 14.61 1.55 -4.65
N GLY A 96 14.38 2.31 -5.71
CA GLY A 96 13.62 1.86 -6.88
C GLY A 96 12.11 2.09 -6.82
N ILE A 97 11.54 2.54 -5.68
CA ILE A 97 10.12 2.92 -5.60
C ILE A 97 9.94 4.33 -6.15
N ARG A 98 9.02 4.51 -7.12
CA ARG A 98 8.62 5.82 -7.64
C ARG A 98 7.52 6.42 -6.78
N ILE A 99 7.75 7.59 -6.20
CA ILE A 99 6.80 8.23 -5.27
C ILE A 99 6.08 9.37 -5.97
N ALA A 100 4.75 9.40 -5.89
CA ALA A 100 3.93 10.47 -6.43
C ALA A 100 4.31 11.83 -5.82
N PRO A 101 4.38 12.91 -6.62
CA PRO A 101 4.73 14.25 -6.13
C PRO A 101 3.70 14.81 -5.14
N GLU A 102 2.45 14.34 -5.25
CA GLU A 102 1.36 14.60 -4.32
C GLU A 102 0.55 13.32 -4.09
N PRO A 103 -0.14 13.19 -2.94
CA PRO A 103 -0.89 11.98 -2.60
C PRO A 103 -2.26 11.93 -3.31
N SER A 104 -2.26 12.03 -4.64
CA SER A 104 -3.45 11.91 -5.49
C SER A 104 -3.32 10.71 -6.44
N GLU A 105 -4.45 10.07 -6.75
CA GLU A 105 -4.47 8.94 -7.68
C GLU A 105 -4.01 9.37 -9.08
N ASP A 106 -4.42 10.55 -9.55
CA ASP A 106 -4.00 11.12 -10.83
C ASP A 106 -2.48 11.27 -10.92
N ALA A 107 -1.82 11.75 -9.86
CA ALA A 107 -0.36 11.86 -9.83
C ALA A 107 0.33 10.49 -9.87
N LEU A 108 -0.23 9.49 -9.18
CA LEU A 108 0.30 8.12 -9.17
C LEU A 108 0.15 7.45 -10.54
N LEU A 109 -1.01 7.61 -11.20
CA LEU A 109 -1.26 7.11 -12.55
C LEU A 109 -0.41 7.84 -13.59
N GLY A 110 -0.20 9.15 -13.43
CA GLY A 110 0.71 9.93 -14.26
C GLY A 110 2.14 9.39 -14.20
N LEU A 111 2.63 9.02 -13.01
CA LEU A 111 3.92 8.34 -12.87
C LEU A 111 3.95 6.99 -13.60
N LEU A 112 2.91 6.17 -13.48
CA LEU A 112 2.85 4.89 -14.18
C LEU A 112 2.96 5.08 -15.69
N GLN A 113 2.24 6.05 -16.25
CA GLN A 113 2.25 6.37 -17.68
C GLN A 113 3.63 6.86 -18.16
N ALA A 114 4.26 7.76 -17.40
CA ALA A 114 5.61 8.27 -17.71
C ALA A 114 6.72 7.20 -17.57
N SER A 115 6.38 6.03 -17.03
CA SER A 115 7.30 4.93 -16.79
C SER A 115 7.12 3.77 -17.78
N ARG A 116 6.17 3.87 -18.71
CA ARG A 116 5.93 2.89 -19.79
C ARG A 116 7.00 2.98 -20.87
#